data_AF-A0A7S3EVP3-F1
#
_entry.id   AF-A0A7S3EVP3-F1
#
_cell.length_a   1.000
_cell.length_b   1.000
_cell.length_c   1.000
_cell.angle_alpha   90.00
_cell.angle_beta   90.00
_cell.angle_gamma   90.00
#
_symmetry.space_group_name_H-M   'P 1'
#
loop_
_entity.id
_entity.type
_entity.pdbx_description
1 polymer ?
#
loop_
_entity_poly.entity_id
_entity_poly.type
_entity_poly.pdbx_seq_one_letter_code
_entity_poly.pdbx_strand_id
1 'polypeptide(L)'
;LKGFMVRFMEWLNSSWPHPQHSLMNLARGGTALQTALPCLFGNLPPTIDLAVLELGSMAKWLDAASIEILTRKLLALPSSPALLFVTVPMWYASEYTPSEPEVLAACQWRFAQPDFRLRRPKGTVRAKSSKPTARSARDGSGSSGGDGGGGGGGVSGGSVGGGGLGRPTPITAEGGVPRNASTPWALAEQRINTICAYYGQSCVSFYKAIAPAMRARRPGFSMKDVARDCVHPSHGEHGNAYLTDILVHWLPPQLLQEQGN
;
A
#
# COMPACT_ATOMS: atom_id res chain seq x y z
N LEU A 1 17.87 -12.60 6.68
CA LEU A 1 16.82 -11.85 7.41
C LEU A 1 15.50 -12.61 7.30
N LYS A 2 14.75 -12.78 8.39
CA LYS A 2 13.39 -13.37 8.33
C LYS A 2 12.40 -12.39 7.68
N GLY A 3 11.46 -12.89 6.88
CA GLY A 3 10.38 -12.10 6.30
C GLY A 3 9.35 -11.64 7.35
N PHE A 4 8.63 -10.55 7.09
CA PHE A 4 7.66 -9.99 8.04
C PHE A 4 6.51 -10.96 8.37
N MET A 5 6.07 -11.80 7.42
CA MET A 5 5.01 -12.80 7.67
C MET A 5 5.49 -13.94 8.58
N VAL A 6 6.75 -14.35 8.46
CA VAL A 6 7.33 -15.36 9.37
C VAL A 6 7.40 -14.79 10.78
N ARG A 7 7.88 -13.55 10.92
CA ARG A 7 7.91 -12.85 12.22
C ARG A 7 6.52 -12.66 12.81
N PHE A 8 5.53 -12.30 11.99
CA PHE A 8 4.14 -12.18 12.42
C PHE A 8 3.57 -13.51 12.91
N MET A 9 3.85 -14.62 12.21
CA MET A 9 3.43 -15.95 12.65
C MET A 9 4.15 -16.42 13.92
N GLU A 10 5.42 -16.06 14.09
CA GLU A 10 6.14 -16.31 15.36
C GLU A 10 5.48 -15.56 16.52
N TRP A 11 5.11 -14.29 16.31
CA TRP A 11 4.35 -13.53 17.30
C TRP A 11 2.98 -14.16 17.57
N LEU A 12 2.22 -14.51 16.53
CA LEU A 12 0.92 -15.20 16.66
C LEU A 12 1.04 -16.48 17.48
N ASN A 13 2.01 -17.34 17.18
CA ASN A 13 2.23 -18.59 17.91
C ASN A 13 2.66 -18.38 19.36
N SER A 14 3.33 -17.26 19.67
CA SER A 14 3.70 -16.92 21.05
C SER A 14 2.55 -16.32 21.85
N SER A 15 1.69 -15.52 21.20
CA SER A 15 0.54 -14.85 21.82
C SER A 15 -0.68 -15.76 21.93
N TRP A 16 -0.88 -16.61 20.93
CA TRP A 16 -1.97 -17.58 20.81
C TRP A 16 -1.42 -18.92 20.30
N PRO A 17 -0.85 -19.75 21.18
CA PRO A 17 -0.32 -21.04 20.77
C PRO A 17 -1.45 -21.95 20.26
N HIS A 18 -1.43 -22.29 18.98
CA HIS A 18 -2.39 -23.22 18.39
C HIS A 18 -1.69 -24.19 17.42
N PRO A 19 -1.89 -25.52 17.57
CA PRO A 19 -1.16 -26.50 16.77
C PRO A 19 -1.50 -26.48 15.28
N GLN A 20 -2.63 -25.86 14.91
CA GLN A 20 -3.07 -25.76 13.51
C GLN A 20 -2.64 -24.45 12.83
N HIS A 21 -1.98 -23.52 13.54
CA HIS A 21 -1.42 -22.34 12.91
C HIS A 21 -0.42 -22.76 11.83
N SER A 22 -0.72 -22.37 10.59
CA SER A 22 0.13 -22.69 9.43
C SER A 22 0.28 -21.45 8.56
N LEU A 23 1.48 -21.29 8.00
CA LEU A 23 1.79 -20.20 7.07
C LEU A 23 2.02 -20.78 5.69
N MET A 24 1.20 -20.37 4.74
CA MET A 24 1.39 -20.67 3.32
C MET A 24 1.75 -19.39 2.57
N ASN A 25 3.01 -19.27 2.14
CA ASN A 25 3.48 -18.12 1.39
C ASN A 25 3.40 -18.40 -0.13
N LEU A 26 2.46 -17.74 -0.79
CA LEU A 26 2.27 -17.80 -2.25
C LEU A 26 2.82 -16.57 -2.99
N ALA A 27 3.53 -15.68 -2.29
CA ALA A 27 4.10 -14.49 -2.90
C ALA A 27 5.23 -14.85 -3.88
N ARG A 28 5.26 -14.17 -5.03
CA ARG A 28 6.31 -14.31 -6.03
C ARG A 28 6.92 -12.95 -6.34
N GLY A 29 8.22 -12.81 -6.10
CA GLY A 29 8.95 -11.56 -6.34
C GLY A 29 8.80 -11.10 -7.80
N GLY A 30 8.61 -9.79 -7.99
CA GLY A 30 8.50 -9.18 -9.32
C GLY A 30 7.29 -9.63 -10.14
N THR A 31 6.24 -10.17 -9.51
CA THR A 31 5.04 -10.67 -10.19
C THR A 31 3.83 -9.79 -9.85
N ALA A 32 3.20 -9.21 -10.86
CA ALA A 32 1.96 -8.46 -10.67
C ALA A 32 0.78 -9.42 -10.45
N LEU A 33 -0.24 -8.96 -9.71
CA LEU A 33 -1.38 -9.80 -9.31
C LEU A 33 -2.05 -10.50 -10.50
N GLN A 34 -2.35 -9.76 -11.57
CA GLN A 34 -3.02 -10.28 -12.74
C GLN A 34 -2.23 -11.39 -13.46
N THR A 35 -0.91 -11.46 -13.27
CA THR A 35 -0.07 -12.54 -13.80
C THR A 35 -0.18 -13.81 -12.96
N ALA A 36 -0.36 -13.67 -11.65
CA ALA A 36 -0.49 -14.81 -10.73
C ALA A 36 -1.93 -15.35 -10.63
N LEU A 37 -2.93 -14.49 -10.87
CA LEU A 37 -4.35 -14.78 -10.63
C LEU A 37 -4.86 -16.08 -11.30
N PRO A 38 -4.48 -16.41 -12.56
CA PRO A 38 -4.94 -17.65 -13.20
C PRO A 38 -4.49 -18.93 -12.50
N CYS A 39 -3.32 -18.91 -11.85
CA CYS A 39 -2.74 -20.07 -11.18
C CYS A 39 -3.02 -20.09 -9.68
N LEU A 40 -3.32 -18.92 -9.07
CA LEU A 40 -3.42 -18.77 -7.62
C LEU A 40 -4.40 -19.76 -6.99
N PHE A 41 -5.62 -19.85 -7.51
CA PHE A 41 -6.69 -20.65 -6.92
C PHE A 41 -6.48 -22.17 -7.01
N GLY A 42 -5.67 -22.64 -7.97
CA GLY A 42 -5.26 -24.05 -8.03
C GLY A 42 -4.23 -24.44 -6.98
N ASN A 43 -3.62 -23.46 -6.29
CA ASN A 43 -2.60 -23.67 -5.27
C ASN A 43 -3.07 -23.29 -3.86
N LEU A 44 -4.33 -22.85 -3.70
CA LEU A 44 -4.86 -22.52 -2.38
C LEU A 44 -5.14 -23.80 -1.58
N PRO A 45 -4.91 -23.80 -0.25
CA PRO A 45 -5.36 -24.89 0.59
C PRO A 45 -6.90 -24.91 0.65
N PRO A 46 -7.51 -26.05 1.03
CA PRO A 46 -8.97 -26.18 1.05
C PRO A 46 -9.65 -25.25 2.08
N THR A 47 -8.92 -24.84 3.11
CA THR A 47 -9.38 -23.96 4.18
C THR A 47 -8.38 -22.83 4.37
N ILE A 48 -8.88 -21.59 4.43
CA ILE A 48 -8.10 -20.39 4.73
C ILE A 48 -8.92 -19.58 5.73
N ASP A 49 -8.31 -19.20 6.85
CA ASP A 49 -8.94 -18.34 7.86
C ASP A 49 -8.61 -16.86 7.64
N LEU A 50 -7.36 -16.58 7.22
CA LEU A 50 -6.85 -15.24 6.92
C LEU A 50 -6.02 -15.25 5.64
N ALA A 51 -6.35 -14.35 4.71
CA ALA A 51 -5.54 -14.08 3.54
C ALA A 51 -4.93 -12.66 3.64
N VAL A 52 -3.60 -12.60 3.72
CA VAL A 52 -2.83 -11.34 3.70
C VAL A 52 -2.37 -11.06 2.27
N LEU A 53 -2.85 -9.96 1.70
CA LEU A 53 -2.63 -9.57 0.31
C LEU A 53 -1.66 -8.39 0.25
N GLU A 54 -0.37 -8.66 0.11
CA GLU A 54 0.63 -7.61 -0.14
C GLU A 54 0.61 -7.17 -1.60
N LEU A 55 0.14 -5.95 -1.84
CA LEU A 55 -0.04 -5.38 -3.16
C LEU A 55 0.57 -3.97 -3.18
N GLY A 56 1.88 -3.86 -3.35
CA GLY A 56 2.54 -2.56 -3.40
C GLY A 56 3.77 -2.49 -4.28
N SER A 57 4.65 -3.49 -4.20
CA SER A 57 5.91 -3.52 -4.95
C SER A 57 5.71 -3.43 -6.48
N MET A 58 4.59 -3.96 -6.98
CA MET A 58 4.21 -3.97 -8.40
C MET A 58 3.07 -2.99 -8.74
N ALA A 59 2.82 -1.98 -7.91
CA ALA A 59 1.70 -1.04 -8.03
C ALA A 59 1.49 -0.47 -9.44
N LYS A 60 2.57 -0.17 -10.16
CA LYS A 60 2.54 0.34 -11.54
C LYS A 60 1.78 -0.55 -12.52
N TRP A 61 1.82 -1.86 -12.29
CA TRP A 61 1.18 -2.84 -13.14
C TRP A 61 -0.16 -3.29 -12.58
N LEU A 62 -0.50 -2.90 -11.35
CA LEU A 62 -1.69 -3.37 -10.67
C LEU A 62 -2.95 -2.72 -11.27
N ASP A 63 -3.82 -3.55 -11.85
CA ASP A 63 -5.13 -3.13 -12.31
C ASP A 63 -6.21 -3.40 -11.25
N ALA A 64 -7.17 -2.47 -11.11
CA ALA A 64 -8.20 -2.54 -10.09
C ALA A 64 -9.12 -3.76 -10.26
N ALA A 65 -9.40 -4.14 -11.52
CA ALA A 65 -10.28 -5.26 -11.83
C ALA A 65 -9.71 -6.58 -11.29
N SER A 66 -8.40 -6.80 -11.40
CA SER A 66 -7.74 -8.00 -10.88
C SER A 66 -7.75 -8.06 -9.36
N ILE A 67 -7.61 -6.91 -8.68
CA ILE A 67 -7.78 -6.84 -7.22
C ILE A 67 -9.21 -7.23 -6.85
N GLU A 68 -10.21 -6.65 -7.52
CA GLU A 68 -11.62 -6.96 -7.25
C GLU A 68 -11.97 -8.42 -7.55
N ILE A 69 -11.49 -8.98 -8.67
CA ILE A 69 -11.69 -10.40 -9.01
C ILE A 69 -11.08 -11.30 -7.94
N LEU A 70 -9.86 -10.99 -7.48
CA LEU A 70 -9.23 -11.71 -6.37
C LEU A 70 -10.10 -11.66 -5.11
N THR A 71 -10.51 -10.47 -4.69
CA THR A 71 -11.36 -10.25 -3.50
C THR A 71 -12.62 -11.09 -3.58
N ARG A 72 -13.38 -10.98 -4.68
CA ARG A 72 -14.64 -11.70 -4.86
C ARG A 72 -14.43 -13.22 -4.83
N LYS A 73 -13.37 -13.72 -5.46
CA LYS A 73 -13.08 -15.16 -5.47
C LYS A 73 -12.67 -15.68 -4.09
N LEU A 74 -11.88 -14.93 -3.32
CA LEU A 74 -11.52 -15.30 -1.95
C LEU A 74 -12.75 -15.29 -1.03
N LEU A 75 -13.57 -14.24 -1.10
CA LEU A 75 -14.82 -14.16 -0.31
C LEU A 75 -15.87 -15.20 -0.72
N ALA A 76 -15.77 -15.78 -1.92
CA ALA A 76 -16.62 -16.85 -2.38
C ALA A 76 -16.12 -18.25 -1.97
N LEU A 77 -14.96 -18.37 -1.32
CA LEU A 77 -14.49 -19.66 -0.80
C LEU A 77 -15.41 -20.13 0.34
N PRO A 78 -15.60 -21.46 0.52
CA PRO A 78 -16.43 -21.98 1.61
C PRO A 78 -16.02 -21.52 3.00
N SER A 79 -14.71 -21.31 3.24
CA SER A 79 -14.22 -20.80 4.52
C SER A 79 -14.42 -19.29 4.72
N SER A 80 -14.77 -18.54 3.65
CA SER A 80 -14.94 -17.09 3.66
C SER A 80 -13.84 -16.36 4.47
N PRO A 81 -12.54 -16.51 4.09
CA PRO A 81 -11.42 -15.99 4.85
C PRO A 81 -11.54 -14.50 5.14
N ALA A 82 -11.06 -14.07 6.31
CA ALA A 82 -10.78 -12.66 6.56
C ALA A 82 -9.72 -12.17 5.56
N LEU A 83 -9.93 -10.99 4.97
CA LEU A 83 -8.97 -10.40 4.03
C LEU A 83 -8.29 -9.19 4.67
N LEU A 84 -6.96 -9.19 4.60
CA LEU A 84 -6.13 -8.06 4.98
C LEU A 84 -5.30 -7.60 3.79
N PHE A 85 -5.57 -6.41 3.28
CA PHE A 85 -4.75 -5.78 2.25
C PHE A 85 -3.61 -5.02 2.89
N VAL A 86 -2.39 -5.27 2.40
CA VAL A 86 -1.17 -4.59 2.84
C VAL A 86 -0.58 -3.84 1.65
N THR A 87 -0.40 -2.53 1.75
CA THR A 87 0.25 -1.74 0.71
C THR A 87 1.68 -1.39 1.11
N VAL A 88 2.63 -1.68 0.23
CA VAL A 88 4.05 -1.28 0.36
C VAL A 88 4.40 -0.25 -0.72
N PRO A 89 4.78 0.98 -0.35
CA PRO A 89 5.16 1.98 -1.33
C PRO A 89 6.51 1.67 -1.96
N MET A 90 6.77 2.31 -3.08
CA MET A 90 8.14 2.57 -3.50
C MET A 90 8.56 3.95 -2.99
N TRP A 91 9.58 3.96 -2.14
CA TRP A 91 9.97 5.11 -1.33
C TRP A 91 10.67 6.23 -2.12
N TYR A 92 11.41 5.88 -3.18
CA TYR A 92 12.14 6.87 -4.00
C TYR A 92 11.22 7.67 -4.94
N ALA A 93 9.98 7.21 -5.19
CA ALA A 93 8.98 8.02 -5.89
C ALA A 93 8.17 8.94 -4.95
N SER A 94 8.30 8.76 -3.64
CA SER A 94 7.38 9.34 -2.65
C SER A 94 8.03 10.40 -1.78
N GLU A 95 8.63 11.45 -2.37
CA GLU A 95 9.18 12.62 -1.66
C GLU A 95 10.55 12.39 -0.97
N TYR A 96 11.07 11.16 -0.92
CA TYR A 96 12.34 10.87 -0.24
C TYR A 96 13.50 10.71 -1.20
N THR A 97 14.47 11.62 -1.10
CA THR A 97 15.82 11.42 -1.64
C THR A 97 16.74 11.01 -0.51
N PRO A 98 17.32 9.79 -0.52
CA PRO A 98 18.28 9.36 0.49
C PRO A 98 19.47 10.31 0.57
N SER A 99 19.95 10.61 1.78
CA SER A 99 21.18 11.40 1.99
C SER A 99 22.43 10.57 1.74
N GLU A 100 22.34 9.26 1.92
CA GLU A 100 23.45 8.33 1.82
C GLU A 100 23.73 8.01 0.34
N PRO A 101 24.93 8.31 -0.20
CA PRO A 101 25.22 8.13 -1.62
C PRO A 101 25.02 6.71 -2.13
N GLU A 102 25.35 5.72 -1.31
CA GLU A 102 25.15 4.29 -1.60
C GLU A 102 23.67 3.91 -1.75
N VAL A 103 22.80 4.43 -0.88
CA VAL A 103 21.35 4.21 -0.92
C VAL A 103 20.77 4.94 -2.12
N LEU A 104 21.17 6.19 -2.34
CA LEU A 104 20.77 6.97 -3.51
C LEU A 104 21.12 6.24 -4.81
N ALA A 105 22.34 5.72 -4.94
CA ALA A 105 22.77 4.95 -6.10
C ALA A 105 21.96 3.67 -6.29
N ALA A 106 21.68 2.93 -5.21
CA ALA A 106 20.84 1.72 -5.26
C ALA A 106 19.43 2.04 -5.77
N CYS A 107 18.84 3.12 -5.26
CA CYS A 107 17.50 3.55 -5.66
C CYS A 107 17.49 4.05 -7.11
N GLN A 108 18.47 4.86 -7.53
CA GLN A 108 18.62 5.29 -8.93
C GLN A 108 18.76 4.10 -9.88
N TRP A 109 19.61 3.13 -9.53
CA TRP A 109 19.81 1.93 -10.32
C TRP A 109 18.51 1.14 -10.48
N ARG A 110 17.71 1.00 -9.41
CA ARG A 110 16.41 0.31 -9.47
C ARG A 110 15.42 1.02 -10.39
N PHE A 111 15.41 2.35 -10.37
CA PHE A 111 14.54 3.16 -11.24
C PHE A 111 14.96 3.14 -12.71
N ALA A 112 16.24 2.92 -12.98
CA ALA A 112 16.76 2.80 -14.33
C ALA A 112 16.33 1.49 -15.01
N GLN A 113 15.93 0.47 -14.22
CA GLN A 113 15.59 -0.85 -14.73
C GLN A 113 14.36 -0.82 -15.68
N PRO A 114 14.34 -1.64 -16.74
CA PRO A 114 13.27 -1.62 -17.75
C PRO A 114 11.87 -1.89 -17.20
N ASP A 115 11.76 -2.73 -16.16
CA ASP A 115 10.54 -3.03 -15.43
C ASP A 115 9.98 -1.80 -14.70
N PHE A 116 10.84 -0.88 -14.26
CA PHE A 116 10.44 0.38 -13.61
C PHE A 116 10.14 1.52 -14.58
N ARG A 117 10.77 1.57 -15.77
CA ARG A 117 10.46 2.61 -16.78
C ARG A 117 8.99 2.62 -17.15
N LEU A 118 8.27 3.67 -16.78
CA LEU A 118 6.90 3.91 -17.25
C LEU A 118 6.95 3.96 -18.77
N ARG A 119 6.49 2.90 -19.46
CA ARG A 119 6.21 3.01 -20.89
C ARG A 119 5.16 4.10 -20.99
N ARG A 120 5.54 5.25 -21.56
CA ARG A 120 4.57 6.30 -21.89
C ARG A 120 3.45 5.61 -22.68
N PRO A 121 2.17 5.87 -22.36
CA PRO A 121 1.06 5.31 -23.12
C PRO A 121 1.31 5.56 -24.60
N LYS A 122 1.42 4.49 -25.40
CA LYS A 122 1.51 4.61 -26.87
C LYS A 122 0.24 5.37 -27.30
N GLY A 123 0.40 6.60 -27.79
CA GLY A 123 -0.73 7.45 -28.19
C GLY A 123 -0.88 8.74 -27.38
N THR A 124 -0.07 8.99 -26.34
CA THR A 124 0.07 10.37 -25.82
C THR A 124 0.83 11.19 -26.85
N VAL A 125 0.08 11.79 -27.79
CA VAL A 125 0.60 12.79 -28.72
C VAL A 125 1.31 13.83 -27.87
N ARG A 126 2.63 13.96 -28.03
CA ARG A 126 3.41 15.00 -27.39
C ARG A 126 2.70 16.31 -27.73
N ALA A 127 2.03 16.92 -26.75
CA ALA A 127 1.47 18.25 -26.93
C ALA A 127 2.62 19.09 -27.49
N LYS A 128 2.47 19.53 -28.75
CA LYS A 128 3.46 20.41 -29.37
C LYS A 128 3.57 21.58 -28.41
N SER A 129 4.72 21.71 -27.76
CA SER A 129 5.05 22.88 -26.94
C SER A 129 4.77 24.10 -27.80
N SER A 130 3.65 24.77 -27.57
CA SER A 130 3.40 26.07 -28.17
C SER A 130 4.55 26.95 -27.71
N LYS A 131 5.27 27.52 -28.68
CA LYS A 131 6.27 28.56 -28.44
C LYS A 131 5.62 29.61 -27.52
N PRO A 132 6.28 30.07 -26.44
CA PRO A 132 5.74 31.15 -25.64
C PRO A 132 5.61 32.38 -26.53
N THR A 133 4.39 32.81 -26.81
CA THR A 133 4.15 34.14 -27.36
C THR A 133 4.36 35.13 -26.23
N ALA A 134 5.32 36.04 -26.41
CA ALA A 134 5.59 37.13 -25.50
C ALA A 134 4.29 37.93 -25.28
N ARG A 135 3.73 37.90 -24.08
CA ARG A 135 2.67 38.81 -23.67
C ARG A 135 3.27 39.94 -22.85
N SER A 136 3.03 41.14 -23.38
CA SER A 136 3.31 42.44 -22.79
C SER A 136 2.74 42.56 -21.38
N ALA A 137 3.54 43.18 -20.52
CA ALA A 137 3.18 43.64 -19.19
C ALA A 137 1.95 44.58 -19.22
N ARG A 138 1.09 44.43 -18.21
CA ARG A 138 0.29 45.54 -17.66
C ARG A 138 0.07 45.31 -16.16
N ASP A 139 0.30 46.40 -15.45
CA ASP A 139 0.23 46.60 -14.01
C ASP A 139 -1.18 46.40 -13.44
N GLY A 140 -1.24 46.04 -12.16
CA GLY A 140 -2.48 45.94 -11.39
C GLY A 140 -2.23 45.62 -9.92
N SER A 141 -2.01 46.67 -9.14
CA SER A 141 -1.89 46.73 -7.67
C SER A 141 -3.18 46.37 -6.92
N GLY A 142 -3.06 45.76 -5.74
CA GLY A 142 -4.08 45.70 -4.67
C GLY A 142 -3.99 44.39 -3.88
N SER A 143 -3.46 44.31 -2.66
CA SER A 143 -3.87 44.84 -1.34
C SER A 143 -4.28 43.67 -0.42
N SER A 144 -3.43 43.45 0.60
CA SER A 144 -3.71 43.11 2.01
C SER A 144 -4.90 42.21 2.42
N GLY A 145 -4.59 41.17 3.19
CA GLY A 145 -5.36 40.83 4.40
C GLY A 145 -5.54 39.34 4.68
N GLY A 146 -5.14 38.89 5.88
CA GLY A 146 -5.77 37.74 6.54
C GLY A 146 -4.82 36.69 7.10
N ASP A 147 -4.21 36.99 8.25
CA ASP A 147 -3.75 35.98 9.21
C ASP A 147 -4.96 35.36 9.93
N GLY A 148 -4.96 34.03 10.07
CA GLY A 148 -5.93 33.29 10.86
C GLY A 148 -5.52 31.83 11.00
N GLY A 149 -5.12 31.43 12.21
CA GLY A 149 -4.55 30.13 12.53
C GLY A 149 -5.55 29.05 12.98
N GLY A 150 -4.99 28.03 13.65
CA GLY A 150 -5.68 26.87 14.24
C GLY A 150 -5.69 25.68 13.28
N GLY A 151 -5.17 24.49 13.59
CA GLY A 151 -5.15 23.78 14.86
C GLY A 151 -6.00 22.51 14.70
N GLY A 152 -5.43 21.33 15.01
CA GLY A 152 -6.21 20.10 15.18
C GLY A 152 -5.86 18.95 14.22
N GLY A 153 -4.86 18.16 14.61
CA GLY A 153 -4.71 16.80 14.10
C GLY A 153 -5.77 15.89 14.72
N GLY A 154 -6.77 15.52 13.94
CA GLY A 154 -7.75 14.48 14.29
C GLY A 154 -7.32 13.14 13.73
N VAL A 155 -7.03 12.19 14.62
CA VAL A 155 -6.87 10.77 14.29
C VAL A 155 -8.27 10.19 14.19
N SER A 156 -8.75 9.94 12.97
CA SER A 156 -10.06 9.33 12.73
C SER A 156 -9.97 7.81 12.93
N GLY A 157 -10.39 7.34 14.10
CA GLY A 157 -10.79 5.96 14.33
C GLY A 157 -12.11 5.69 13.60
N GLY A 158 -12.05 4.96 12.48
CA GLY A 158 -13.23 4.51 11.76
C GLY A 158 -13.90 3.38 12.52
N SER A 159 -15.03 3.67 13.16
CA SER A 159 -15.94 2.66 13.71
C SER A 159 -16.74 2.04 12.56
N VAL A 160 -16.73 0.71 12.45
CA VAL A 160 -17.42 -0.05 11.42
C VAL A 160 -18.89 -0.18 11.82
N GLY A 161 -19.74 0.69 11.28
CA GLY A 161 -21.19 0.59 11.39
C GLY A 161 -21.76 -0.37 10.34
N GLY A 162 -22.36 -1.47 10.79
CA GLY A 162 -23.12 -2.40 9.96
C GLY A 162 -24.40 -1.74 9.43
N GLY A 163 -24.45 -1.51 8.12
CA GLY A 163 -25.61 -1.00 7.39
C GLY A 163 -25.97 -1.95 6.25
N GLY A 164 -27.28 -2.16 6.04
CA GLY A 164 -27.89 -3.23 5.25
C GLY A 164 -27.30 -3.48 3.85
N LEU A 165 -27.31 -4.77 3.48
CA LEU A 165 -26.84 -5.36 2.23
C LEU A 165 -27.68 -4.93 1.02
N GLY A 166 -27.63 -3.65 0.64
CA GLY A 166 -27.93 -3.24 -0.72
C GLY A 166 -26.86 -3.82 -1.64
N ARG A 167 -27.26 -4.57 -2.67
CA ARG A 167 -26.34 -5.20 -3.64
C ARG A 167 -25.50 -4.09 -4.30
N PRO A 168 -24.19 -3.99 -4.00
CA PRO A 168 -23.46 -2.81 -4.44
C PRO A 168 -23.12 -2.93 -5.93
N THR A 169 -23.14 -1.80 -6.63
CA THR A 169 -22.88 -1.68 -8.06
C THR A 169 -21.38 -1.87 -8.31
N PRO A 170 -20.95 -2.66 -9.33
CA PRO A 170 -19.53 -2.87 -9.61
C PRO A 170 -18.76 -1.55 -9.72
N ILE A 171 -17.55 -1.51 -9.16
CA ILE A 171 -16.66 -0.36 -9.28
C ILE A 171 -16.27 -0.25 -10.76
N THR A 172 -16.93 0.64 -11.51
CA THR A 172 -16.49 0.97 -12.86
C THR A 172 -15.13 1.64 -12.76
N ALA A 173 -14.21 1.30 -13.68
CA ALA A 173 -12.82 1.77 -13.68
C ALA A 173 -12.65 3.30 -13.80
N GLU A 174 -13.74 4.07 -13.84
CA GLU A 174 -13.79 5.52 -14.09
C GLU A 174 -14.18 6.37 -12.87
N GLY A 175 -14.26 5.78 -11.67
CA GLY A 175 -14.40 6.56 -10.43
C GLY A 175 -13.25 7.56 -10.29
N GLY A 176 -13.58 8.86 -10.36
CA GLY A 176 -12.62 9.96 -10.51
C GLY A 176 -11.40 9.86 -9.60
N VAL A 177 -10.22 9.76 -10.22
CA VAL A 177 -8.93 9.77 -9.53
C VAL A 177 -8.70 11.19 -8.97
N PRO A 178 -8.53 11.38 -7.65
CA PRO A 178 -8.10 12.64 -7.05
C PRO A 178 -6.82 13.11 -7.74
N ARG A 179 -6.75 14.40 -8.06
CA ARG A 179 -5.59 15.03 -8.75
C ARG A 179 -4.26 14.89 -8.01
N ASN A 180 -4.26 14.34 -6.79
CA ASN A 180 -3.12 14.26 -5.90
C ASN A 180 -2.47 12.85 -5.87
N ALA A 181 -3.04 11.85 -6.55
CA ALA A 181 -2.39 10.55 -6.75
C ALA A 181 -1.31 10.66 -7.84
N SER A 182 -0.25 11.41 -7.56
CA SER A 182 0.79 11.73 -8.55
C SER A 182 1.68 10.55 -8.93
N THR A 183 1.63 9.45 -8.17
CA THR A 183 2.43 8.24 -8.41
C THR A 183 1.57 7.01 -8.61
N PRO A 184 2.04 6.00 -9.38
CA PRO A 184 1.33 4.72 -9.51
C PRO A 184 1.06 4.01 -8.18
N TRP A 185 1.91 4.20 -7.18
CA TRP A 185 1.75 3.62 -5.83
C TRP A 185 0.62 4.29 -5.05
N ALA A 186 0.53 5.62 -5.09
CA ALA A 186 -0.58 6.34 -4.47
C ALA A 186 -1.93 5.95 -5.12
N LEU A 187 -1.94 5.81 -6.44
CA LEU A 187 -3.11 5.35 -7.18
C LEU A 187 -3.50 3.90 -6.84
N ALA A 188 -2.53 2.99 -6.75
CA ALA A 188 -2.78 1.61 -6.36
C ALA A 188 -3.33 1.51 -4.93
N GLU A 189 -2.71 2.23 -3.99
CA GLU A 189 -3.19 2.29 -2.61
C GLU A 189 -4.61 2.86 -2.52
N GLN A 190 -4.93 3.90 -3.28
CA GLN A 190 -6.28 4.42 -3.33
C GLN A 190 -7.27 3.37 -3.84
N ARG A 191 -6.95 2.67 -4.93
CA ARG A 191 -7.81 1.61 -5.48
C ARG A 191 -8.03 0.48 -4.48
N ILE A 192 -6.98 0.06 -3.78
CA ILE A 192 -7.04 -0.94 -2.72
C ILE A 192 -7.96 -0.46 -1.59
N ASN A 193 -7.83 0.80 -1.14
CA ASN A 193 -8.72 1.37 -0.13
C ASN A 193 -10.18 1.40 -0.58
N THR A 194 -10.46 1.73 -1.85
CA THR A 194 -11.81 1.68 -2.39
C THR A 194 -12.41 0.27 -2.34
N ILE A 195 -11.61 -0.75 -2.69
CA ILE A 195 -12.04 -2.15 -2.63
C ILE A 195 -12.25 -2.58 -1.17
N CYS A 196 -11.36 -2.25 -0.26
CA CYS A 196 -11.55 -2.53 1.17
C CYS A 196 -12.85 -1.92 1.70
N ALA A 197 -13.11 -0.64 1.42
CA ALA A 197 -14.33 0.03 1.85
C ALA A 197 -15.58 -0.63 1.25
N TYR A 198 -15.54 -0.98 -0.05
CA TYR A 198 -16.66 -1.58 -0.76
C TYR A 198 -17.01 -2.98 -0.24
N TYR A 199 -16.01 -3.80 0.05
CA TYR A 199 -16.19 -5.19 0.50
C TYR A 199 -16.16 -5.33 2.03
N GLY A 200 -16.03 -4.24 2.80
CA GLY A 200 -15.91 -4.28 4.26
C GLY A 200 -14.66 -5.02 4.75
N GLN A 201 -13.54 -4.92 4.01
CA GLN A 201 -12.29 -5.62 4.32
C GLN A 201 -11.26 -4.68 4.97
N SER A 202 -10.29 -5.27 5.67
CA SER A 202 -9.23 -4.51 6.34
C SER A 202 -8.12 -4.10 5.36
N CYS A 203 -7.61 -2.89 5.55
CA CYS A 203 -6.55 -2.31 4.75
C CYS A 203 -5.50 -1.67 5.69
N VAL A 204 -4.23 -2.04 5.53
CA VAL A 204 -3.11 -1.41 6.23
C VAL A 204 -2.09 -0.86 5.24
N SER A 205 -1.59 0.34 5.53
CA SER A 205 -0.64 1.05 4.67
C SER A 205 0.71 1.18 5.36
N PHE A 206 1.72 0.52 4.80
CA PHE A 206 3.10 0.66 5.28
C PHE A 206 3.59 2.09 5.09
N TYR A 207 3.20 2.74 3.99
CA TYR A 207 3.55 4.13 3.72
C TYR A 207 2.99 5.07 4.79
N LYS A 208 1.68 5.03 5.04
CA LYS A 208 1.04 5.95 6.00
C LYS A 208 1.53 5.74 7.42
N ALA A 209 1.89 4.51 7.78
CA ALA A 209 2.45 4.19 9.10
C ALA A 209 3.88 4.72 9.27
N ILE A 210 4.75 4.55 8.27
CA ILE A 210 6.19 4.77 8.41
C ILE A 210 6.66 6.12 7.87
N ALA A 211 6.03 6.64 6.81
CA ALA A 211 6.45 7.89 6.17
C ALA A 211 6.53 9.07 7.16
N PRO A 212 5.57 9.32 8.08
CA PRO A 212 5.69 10.44 9.02
C PRO A 212 7.01 10.42 9.83
N ALA A 213 7.46 9.25 10.26
CA ALA A 213 8.70 9.10 11.01
C ALA A 213 9.95 9.30 10.14
N MET A 214 9.92 8.81 8.90
CA MET A 214 10.99 9.05 7.92
C MET A 214 11.12 10.54 7.56
N ARG A 215 9.99 11.22 7.31
CA ARG A 215 9.92 12.67 7.02
C ARG A 215 10.50 13.50 8.16
N ALA A 216 10.20 13.09 9.40
CA ALA A 216 10.72 13.72 10.60
C ALA A 216 12.17 13.31 10.93
N ARG A 217 12.82 12.46 10.10
CA ARG A 217 14.19 11.94 10.30
C ARG A 217 14.40 11.39 11.71
N ARG A 218 13.41 10.65 12.23
CA ARG A 218 13.52 10.02 13.54
C ARG A 218 14.64 8.94 13.50
N PRO A 219 15.43 8.78 14.58
CA PRO A 219 16.42 7.71 14.66
C PRO A 219 15.78 6.34 14.36
N GLY A 220 16.42 5.52 13.51
CA GLY A 220 15.90 4.22 13.05
C GLY A 220 14.92 4.29 11.88
N PHE A 221 14.54 5.48 11.39
CA PHE A 221 13.62 5.64 10.26
C PHE A 221 14.31 6.27 9.03
N SER A 222 15.60 6.04 8.83
CA SER A 222 16.26 6.40 7.57
C SER A 222 15.83 5.45 6.44
N MET A 223 16.15 5.81 5.19
CA MET A 223 15.90 4.90 4.06
C MET A 223 16.67 3.59 4.22
N LYS A 224 17.91 3.65 4.73
CA LYS A 224 18.73 2.48 5.03
C LYS A 224 18.06 1.56 6.04
N ASP A 225 17.35 2.13 7.03
CA ASP A 225 16.66 1.37 8.06
C ASP A 225 15.36 0.75 7.55
N VAL A 226 14.59 1.50 6.76
CA VAL A 226 13.26 1.09 6.30
C VAL A 226 13.31 0.20 5.05
N ALA A 227 14.01 0.62 4.01
CA ALA A 227 14.07 -0.07 2.72
C ALA A 227 15.29 0.41 1.92
N ARG A 228 16.46 -0.19 2.13
CA ARG A 228 17.74 0.26 1.56
C ARG A 228 17.78 0.34 0.03
N ASP A 229 16.95 -0.42 -0.66
CA ASP A 229 16.82 -0.37 -2.12
C ASP A 229 15.60 0.46 -2.58
N CYS A 230 15.02 1.23 -1.66
CA CYS A 230 13.83 2.05 -1.80
C CYS A 230 12.53 1.31 -2.15
N VAL A 231 12.51 -0.03 -2.11
CA VAL A 231 11.31 -0.81 -2.43
C VAL A 231 11.02 -1.84 -1.35
N HIS A 232 11.97 -2.72 -1.04
CA HIS A 232 11.69 -3.87 -0.21
C HIS A 232 12.10 -3.62 1.24
N PRO A 233 11.17 -3.74 2.21
CA PRO A 233 11.49 -3.64 3.63
C PRO A 233 12.52 -4.68 4.09
N SER A 234 12.65 -5.79 3.37
CA SER A 234 13.65 -6.83 3.64
C SER A 234 15.10 -6.41 3.41
N HIS A 235 15.33 -5.30 2.69
CA HIS A 235 16.67 -4.74 2.49
C HIS A 235 17.00 -3.64 3.52
N GLY A 236 16.01 -3.19 4.29
CA GLY A 236 16.21 -2.31 5.44
C GLY A 236 16.75 -3.03 6.67
N GLU A 237 17.34 -2.30 7.61
CA GLU A 237 17.74 -2.83 8.92
C GLU A 237 16.53 -3.20 9.80
N HIS A 238 15.43 -2.44 9.68
CA HIS A 238 14.22 -2.55 10.50
C HIS A 238 12.94 -2.76 9.69
N GLY A 239 12.97 -2.62 8.36
CA GLY A 239 11.78 -2.65 7.51
C GLY A 239 10.83 -3.84 7.76
N ASN A 240 11.34 -5.07 7.79
CA ASN A 240 10.51 -6.24 8.10
C ASN A 240 9.95 -6.23 9.53
N ALA A 241 10.69 -5.68 10.51
CA ALA A 241 10.20 -5.57 11.89
C ALA A 241 9.05 -4.56 11.96
N TYR A 242 9.21 -3.38 11.36
CA TYR A 242 8.16 -2.38 11.28
C TYR A 242 6.89 -2.90 10.62
N LEU A 243 7.01 -3.66 9.54
CA LEU A 243 5.86 -4.22 8.86
C LEU A 243 5.17 -5.30 9.73
N THR A 244 5.93 -6.11 10.46
CA THR A 244 5.38 -7.00 11.48
C THR A 244 4.64 -6.23 12.57
N ASP A 245 5.23 -5.18 13.14
CA ASP A 245 4.63 -4.39 14.23
C ASP A 245 3.30 -3.75 13.79
N ILE A 246 3.20 -3.32 12.54
CA ILE A 246 1.95 -2.81 11.95
C ILE A 246 0.87 -3.90 11.91
N LEU A 247 1.23 -5.14 11.52
CA LEU A 247 0.28 -6.26 11.50
C LEU A 247 -0.15 -6.66 12.92
N VAL A 248 0.78 -6.65 13.87
CA VAL A 248 0.49 -6.91 15.29
C VAL A 248 -0.47 -5.85 15.83
N HIS A 249 -0.22 -4.58 15.53
CA HIS A 249 -1.07 -3.47 15.99
C HIS A 249 -2.46 -3.47 15.33
N TRP A 250 -2.57 -3.98 14.10
CA TRP A 250 -3.86 -4.11 13.41
C TRP A 250 -4.81 -5.11 14.10
N LEU A 251 -4.27 -6.15 14.76
CA LEU A 251 -5.11 -7.10 15.48
C LEU A 251 -5.66 -6.47 16.77
N PRO A 252 -6.99 -6.41 16.94
CA PRO A 252 -7.58 -5.78 18.12
C PRO A 252 -7.23 -6.56 19.39
N PRO A 253 -6.91 -5.86 20.50
CA PRO A 253 -6.59 -6.51 21.76
C PRO A 253 -7.74 -7.37 22.32
N GLN A 254 -9.00 -7.09 21.94
CA GLN A 254 -10.15 -7.85 22.44
C GLN A 254 -10.15 -9.30 21.94
N LEU A 255 -9.60 -9.58 20.75
CA LEU A 255 -9.41 -10.97 20.29
C LEU A 255 -8.39 -11.73 21.16
N LEU A 256 -7.54 -11.04 21.93
CA LEU A 256 -6.63 -11.67 22.90
C LEU A 256 -7.36 -12.13 24.16
N GLN A 257 -8.49 -11.51 24.52
CA GLN A 257 -9.14 -11.72 25.82
C GLN A 257 -10.25 -12.78 25.78
N GLU A 258 -10.95 -12.93 24.65
CA GLU A 258 -12.14 -13.80 24.57
C GLU A 258 -11.84 -15.30 24.51
N GLN A 259 -10.57 -15.71 24.31
CA GLN A 259 -10.17 -17.13 24.31
C GLN A 259 -9.57 -17.61 25.65
N GLY A 260 -9.57 -16.75 26.67
CA GLY A 260 -9.07 -17.07 28.01
C GLY A 260 -10.11 -17.57 29.01
N ASN A 261 -11.36 -17.79 28.59
CA ASN A 261 -12.47 -18.31 29.40
C ASN A 261 -13.05 -19.60 28.79
#